data_AF-A0A3A1U1Z6-F1
#
_entry.id   AF-A0A3A1U1Z6-F1
#
_cell.length_a   1.000
_cell.length_b   1.000
_cell.length_c   1.000
_cell.angle_alpha   90.00
_cell.angle_beta   90.00
_cell.angle_gamma   90.00
#
_symmetry.space_group_name_H-M   'P 1'
#
loop_
_entity.id
_entity.type
_entity.pdbx_description
1 polymer ?
#
loop_
_entity_poly.entity_id
_entity_poly.type
_entity_poly.pdbx_seq_one_letter_code
_entity_poly.pdbx_strand_id
1 'polypeptide(L)'
;MSGKSPTAALDRAVETLRRDPDPLTRLDSVRRARERLEQLEAEAVRDARAAGATWKSIGALYGLSKQGAQQRFGTEPRGDG
;
A
#
# COMPACT_ATOMS: atom_id res chain seq x y z
N MET A 1 9.33 -3.07 -24.98
CA MET A 1 10.12 -2.49 -23.89
C MET A 1 9.90 -3.36 -22.66
N SER A 2 10.88 -4.16 -22.24
CA SER A 2 10.75 -4.92 -20.98
C SER A 2 10.83 -3.94 -19.82
N GLY A 3 9.67 -3.39 -19.43
CA GLY A 3 9.55 -2.55 -18.25
C GLY A 3 9.98 -3.39 -17.05
N LYS A 4 10.99 -2.91 -16.31
CA LYS A 4 11.43 -3.57 -15.07
C LYS A 4 10.20 -3.80 -14.19
N SER A 5 10.06 -5.01 -13.65
CA SER A 5 8.95 -5.32 -12.74
C SER A 5 8.93 -4.29 -11.61
N PRO A 6 7.77 -3.70 -11.26
CA PRO A 6 7.64 -2.80 -10.12
C PRO A 6 8.20 -3.40 -8.82
N THR A 7 8.06 -4.72 -8.64
CA THR A 7 8.62 -5.45 -7.50
C THR A 7 10.15 -5.41 -7.45
N ALA A 8 10.84 -5.55 -8.59
CA ALA A 8 12.30 -5.47 -8.66
C ALA A 8 12.85 -4.05 -8.39
N ALA A 9 12.03 -3.01 -8.55
CA ALA A 9 12.38 -1.66 -8.11
C ALA A 9 12.25 -1.53 -6.58
N LEU A 10 11.20 -2.10 -6.00
CA LEU A 10 10.98 -2.12 -4.55
C LEU A 10 12.10 -2.89 -3.82
N ASP A 11 12.50 -4.05 -4.32
CA ASP A 11 13.58 -4.86 -3.72
C ASP A 11 14.89 -4.08 -3.62
N ARG A 12 15.23 -3.31 -4.67
CA ARG A 12 16.41 -2.45 -4.67
C ARG A 12 16.29 -1.28 -3.70
N ALA A 13 15.10 -0.70 -3.56
CA ALA A 13 14.85 0.36 -2.58
C ALA A 13 15.02 -0.18 -1.15
N VAL A 14 14.48 -1.38 -0.86
CA VAL A 14 14.65 -2.05 0.44
C VAL A 14 16.12 -2.30 0.76
N GLU A 15 16.90 -2.79 -0.22
CA GLU A 15 18.34 -3.00 -0.03
C GLU A 15 19.10 -1.68 0.21
N THR A 16 18.68 -0.60 -0.44
CA THR A 16 19.27 0.73 -0.21
C THR A 16 18.99 1.21 1.22
N LEU A 17 17.74 1.10 1.69
CA LEU A 17 17.36 1.47 3.06
C LEU A 17 18.12 0.64 4.10
N ARG A 18 18.34 -0.65 3.84
CA ARG A 18 19.07 -1.55 4.75
C ARG A 18 20.53 -1.13 4.97
N ARG A 19 21.16 -0.51 3.97
CA ARG A 19 22.58 -0.13 3.99
C ARG A 19 22.88 1.18 4.71
N ASP A 20 21.86 1.93 5.11
CA ASP A 20 22.06 3.15 5.89
C ASP A 20 22.72 2.80 7.24
N PRO A 21 23.93 3.32 7.52
CA PRO A 21 24.67 2.98 8.73
C PRO A 21 24.07 3.61 9.99
N ASP A 22 23.30 4.70 9.87
CA ASP A 22 22.65 5.34 11.00
C ASP A 22 21.31 4.66 11.30
N PRO A 23 21.16 4.02 12.48
CA PRO A 23 19.93 3.30 12.83
C PRO A 23 18.68 4.20 12.89
N LEU A 24 18.81 5.46 13.29
CA LEU A 24 17.66 6.37 13.38
C LEU A 24 17.26 6.91 12.01
N THR A 25 18.23 7.27 11.17
CA THR A 25 17.96 7.68 9.79
C THR A 25 17.35 6.54 8.99
N ARG A 26 17.84 5.30 9.17
CA ARG A 26 17.25 4.10 8.57
C ARG A 26 15.80 3.90 9.01
N LEU A 27 15.51 4.00 10.31
CA LEU A 27 14.16 3.83 10.83
C LEU A 27 13.19 4.90 10.30
N ASP A 28 13.60 6.17 10.30
CA ASP A 28 12.76 7.25 9.76
C ASP A 28 12.47 7.05 8.27
N SER A 29 13.48 6.61 7.50
CA SER A 29 13.33 6.34 6.07
C SER A 29 12.37 5.17 5.80
N VAL A 30 12.46 4.09 6.59
CA VAL A 30 11.51 2.96 6.51
C VAL A 30 10.10 3.39 6.91
N ARG A 31 9.94 4.16 7.99
CA ARG A 31 8.65 4.72 8.41
C ARG A 31 8.00 5.54 7.29
N ARG A 32 8.78 6.43 6.68
CA ARG A 32 8.36 7.24 5.53
C ARG A 32 7.95 6.40 4.34
N ALA A 33 8.73 5.37 3.99
CA ALA A 33 8.41 4.47 2.89
C ALA A 33 7.09 3.73 3.14
N ARG A 34 6.85 3.25 4.36
CA ARG A 34 5.59 2.61 4.77
C ARG A 34 4.40 3.56 4.58
N GLU A 35 4.47 4.79 5.06
CA GLU A 35 3.38 5.78 4.92
C GLU A 35 3.01 6.04 3.45
N ARG A 36 4.00 6.08 2.56
CA ARG A 36 3.78 6.28 1.13
C ARG A 36 3.13 5.06 0.47
N LEU A 37 3.53 3.85 0.88
CA LEU A 37 2.91 2.61 0.42
C LEU A 37 1.47 2.46 0.94
N GLU A 38 1.18 2.90 2.16
CA GLU A 38 -0.19 2.93 2.71
C GLU A 38 -1.09 3.90 1.94
N GLN A 39 -0.58 5.08 1.57
CA GLN A 39 -1.30 6.02 0.72
C GLN A 39 -1.59 5.43 -0.66
N LEU A 40 -0.58 4.81 -1.28
CA LEU A 40 -0.72 4.13 -2.57
C LEU A 40 -1.70 2.94 -2.49
N GLU A 41 -1.70 2.19 -1.40
CA GLU A 41 -2.66 1.09 -1.17
C GLU A 41 -4.09 1.63 -1.16
N ALA A 42 -4.34 2.72 -0.44
CA ALA A 42 -5.66 3.36 -0.39
C ALA A 42 -6.10 3.88 -1.77
N GLU A 43 -5.18 4.49 -2.54
CA GLU A 43 -5.42 4.90 -3.92
C GLU A 43 -5.78 3.71 -4.82
N ALA A 44 -4.98 2.65 -4.79
CA ALA A 44 -5.20 1.45 -5.60
C ALA A 44 -6.54 0.77 -5.26
N VAL A 45 -6.95 0.76 -3.99
CA VAL A 45 -8.27 0.27 -3.58
C VAL A 45 -9.38 1.15 -4.17
N ARG A 46 -9.27 2.49 -4.10
CA ARG A 46 -10.25 3.41 -4.69
C ARG A 46 -10.36 3.20 -6.19
N ASP A 47 -9.24 3.09 -6.89
CA ASP A 47 -9.20 2.84 -8.33
C ASP A 47 -9.83 1.50 -8.68
N ALA A 48 -9.52 0.44 -7.92
CA ALA A 48 -10.15 -0.86 -8.11
C ALA A 48 -11.68 -0.79 -7.91
N ARG A 49 -12.15 -0.06 -6.89
CA ARG A 49 -13.57 0.17 -6.65
C ARG A 49 -14.23 0.96 -7.78
N ALA A 50 -13.57 2.00 -8.29
CA ALA A 50 -14.04 2.79 -9.43
C ALA A 50 -14.11 1.96 -10.72
N ALA A 51 -13.19 1.01 -10.90
CA ALA A 51 -13.18 0.04 -12.00
C ALA A 51 -14.21 -1.11 -11.83
N GLY A 52 -15.03 -1.09 -10.77
CA GLY A 52 -16.09 -2.07 -10.53
C GLY A 52 -15.69 -3.31 -9.72
N ALA A 53 -14.47 -3.37 -9.18
CA ALA A 53 -14.06 -4.49 -8.31
C ALA A 53 -14.93 -4.53 -7.05
N THR A 54 -15.38 -5.72 -6.67
CA THR A 54 -16.20 -5.90 -5.47
C THR A 54 -15.34 -5.94 -4.20
N TRP A 55 -15.91 -5.58 -3.04
CA TRP A 55 -15.25 -5.76 -1.75
C TRP A 55 -14.82 -7.21 -1.47
N LYS A 56 -15.53 -8.20 -2.04
CA LYS A 56 -15.14 -9.61 -1.97
C LYS A 56 -13.84 -9.86 -2.74
N SER A 57 -13.73 -9.31 -3.95
CA SER A 57 -12.54 -9.45 -4.81
C SER A 57 -11.31 -8.78 -4.18
N ILE A 58 -11.49 -7.57 -3.64
CA ILE A 58 -10.42 -6.85 -2.93
C ILE A 58 -10.03 -7.62 -1.67
N GLY A 59 -11.01 -8.04 -0.85
CA GLY A 59 -10.75 -8.80 0.38
C GLY A 59 -9.99 -10.11 0.15
N ALA A 60 -10.23 -10.80 -0.96
CA ALA A 60 -9.53 -12.02 -1.31
C ALA A 60 -8.00 -11.84 -1.40
N LEU A 61 -7.51 -10.66 -1.82
CA LEU A 61 -6.08 -10.35 -1.86
C LEU A 61 -5.43 -10.31 -0.47
N TYR A 62 -6.22 -10.01 0.55
CA TYR A 62 -5.79 -9.86 1.95
C TYR A 62 -6.22 -11.04 2.83
N GLY A 63 -6.85 -12.08 2.27
CA GLY A 63 -7.46 -13.16 3.04
C GLY A 63 -8.66 -12.71 3.90
N LEU A 64 -9.28 -11.58 3.56
CA LEU A 64 -10.40 -11.00 4.29
C LEU A 64 -11.74 -11.38 3.66
N SER A 65 -12.78 -11.45 4.50
CA SER A 65 -14.16 -11.50 4.02
C SER A 65 -14.56 -10.18 3.37
N LYS A 66 -15.67 -10.18 2.62
CA LYS A 66 -16.27 -8.95 2.04
C LYS A 66 -16.45 -7.86 3.10
N GLN A 67 -17.01 -8.22 4.26
CA GLN A 67 -17.26 -7.27 5.34
C GLN A 67 -15.97 -6.80 6.00
N GLY A 68 -14.97 -7.69 6.18
CA GLY A 68 -13.65 -7.32 6.69
C GLY A 68 -12.92 -6.34 5.78
N ALA A 69 -12.98 -6.55 4.47
CA ALA A 69 -12.43 -5.61 3.48
C ALA A 69 -13.15 -4.27 3.50
N GLN A 70 -14.48 -4.27 3.54
CA GLN A 70 -15.26 -3.03 3.63
C GLN A 70 -15.00 -2.27 4.93
N GLN A 71 -14.81 -2.94 6.06
CA GLN A 71 -14.47 -2.28 7.32
C GLN A 71 -13.05 -1.69 7.31
N ARG A 72 -12.09 -2.40 6.70
CA ARG A 72 -10.69 -1.95 6.62
C ARG A 72 -10.50 -0.78 5.66
N PHE A 73 -11.18 -0.82 4.52
CA PHE A 73 -10.91 0.08 3.40
C PHE A 73 -12.08 0.99 3.03
N GLY A 74 -13.29 0.71 3.50
CA GLY A 74 -14.50 1.46 3.18
C GLY A 74 -14.80 2.60 4.16
N THR A 75 -14.03 2.74 5.24
CA THR A 75 -14.00 3.95 6.07
C THR A 75 -13.18 5.01 5.34
N GLU A 76 -13.80 5.73 4.42
CA GLU A 76 -13.31 7.07 4.12
C GLU A 76 -13.47 7.89 5.41
N PRO A 77 -12.47 8.72 5.79
CA PRO A 77 -12.74 9.75 6.78
C PRO A 77 -13.88 10.57 6.20
N ARG A 78 -15.05 10.50 6.83
CA ARG A 78 -16.16 11.40 6.54
C ARG A 78 -15.56 12.79 6.69
N GLY A 79 -15.43 13.50 5.57
CA GLY A 79 -15.06 14.90 5.57
C GLY A 79 -16.20 15.65 6.25
N ASP A 80 -16.10 15.78 7.57
CA ASP A 80 -16.86 16.77 8.30
C ASP A 80 -16.24 18.12 7.91
N GLY A 81 -17.00 18.88 7.12
CA GLY A 81 -16.62 20.17 6.55
C GLY A 81 -16.62 21.33 7.54
#